data_AF-A0A2V6DIZ2-F1
#
_entry.id   AF-A0A2V6DIZ2-F1
#
_cell.length_a   1.000
_cell.length_b   1.000
_cell.length_c   1.000
_cell.angle_alpha   90.00
_cell.angle_beta   90.00
_cell.angle_gamma   90.00
#
_symmetry.space_group_name_H-M   'P 1'
#
loop_
_entity.id
_entity.type
_entity.pdbx_description
1 polymer ?
#
loop_
_entity_poly.entity_id
_entity_poly.type
_entity_poly.pdbx_seq_one_letter_code
_entity_poly.pdbx_strand_id
1 'polypeptide(L)' 'MPSFDIASEVDKQEIDNALNQARKELATRFDFKGSAAEIIYEKDKITLTAEDGNRLRGLREIVIGKLGKRGVDL' A
#
# COMPACT_ATOMS: atom_id res chain seq x y z
N MET A 1 -6.10 -5.85 -40.37
CA MET A 1 -6.69 -4.82 -39.49
C MET A 1 -5.99 -4.91 -38.16
N PRO A 2 -5.31 -3.85 -37.68
CA PRO A 2 -4.79 -3.86 -36.33
C PRO A 2 -5.94 -3.69 -35.33
N SER A 3 -5.94 -4.50 -34.28
CA SER A 3 -6.80 -4.38 -33.10
C SER A 3 -5.93 -4.28 -31.85
N PHE A 4 -6.46 -3.72 -30.78
CA PHE A 4 -5.81 -3.67 -29.47
C PHE A 4 -6.85 -3.97 -28.37
N ASP A 5 -6.39 -4.52 -27.26
CA ASP A 5 -7.23 -4.82 -26.10
C ASP A 5 -7.09 -3.72 -25.04
N ILE A 6 -8.21 -3.42 -24.36
CA ILE A 6 -8.26 -2.53 -23.21
C ILE A 6 -8.38 -3.41 -21.97
N ALA A 7 -7.34 -3.42 -21.13
CA ALA A 7 -7.31 -4.16 -19.88
C ALA A 7 -6.88 -3.24 -18.73
N SER A 8 -7.46 -3.47 -17.55
CA SER A 8 -7.04 -2.83 -16.30
C SER A 8 -6.39 -3.92 -15.44
N GLU A 9 -5.13 -4.19 -15.74
CA GLU A 9 -4.31 -5.14 -15.01
C GLU A 9 -3.32 -4.38 -14.12
N VAL A 10 -3.22 -4.83 -12.88
CA VAL A 10 -2.27 -4.28 -11.91
C VAL A 10 -1.18 -5.31 -11.68
N ASP A 11 0.07 -4.87 -11.76
CA ASP A 11 1.21 -5.75 -11.52
C ASP A 11 1.27 -6.11 -10.02
N LYS A 12 0.98 -7.38 -9.71
CA LYS A 12 0.99 -7.93 -8.34
C LYS A 12 2.37 -7.81 -7.68
N GLN A 13 3.44 -7.87 -8.47
CA GLN A 13 4.81 -7.74 -8.01
C GLN A 13 5.11 -6.30 -7.60
N GLU A 14 4.60 -5.32 -8.36
CA GLU A 14 4.71 -3.90 -7.99
C GLU A 14 3.86 -3.55 -6.77
N ILE A 15 2.70 -4.18 -6.58
CA ILE A 15 1.92 -4.06 -5.33
C ILE A 15 2.73 -4.55 -4.14
N ASP A 16 3.31 -5.76 -4.20
CA ASP A 16 4.11 -6.30 -3.10
C ASP A 16 5.34 -5.42 -2.80
N ASN A 17 6.02 -4.94 -3.85
CA ASN A 17 7.11 -3.99 -3.73
C ASN A 17 6.68 -2.69 -3.02
N ALA A 18 5.52 -2.13 -3.39
CA ALA A 18 4.96 -0.93 -2.76
C ALA A 18 4.66 -1.16 -1.27
N LEU A 19 4.03 -2.28 -0.94
CA LEU A 19 3.64 -2.61 0.44
C LEU A 19 4.87 -2.90 1.32
N ASN A 20 5.90 -3.56 0.78
CA ASN A 20 7.16 -3.74 1.48
C ASN A 20 7.88 -2.42 1.76
N GLN A 21 7.80 -1.46 0.83
CA GLN A 21 8.30 -0.11 1.10
C GLN A 21 7.46 0.64 2.14
N ALA A 22 6.13 0.48 2.12
CA ALA A 22 5.24 1.07 3.12
C ALA A 22 5.56 0.53 4.53
N ARG A 23 5.75 -0.79 4.67
CA ARG A 23 6.16 -1.43 5.93
C ARG A 23 7.50 -0.92 6.45
N LYS A 24 8.50 -0.74 5.57
CA LYS A 24 9.80 -0.17 5.94
C LYS A 24 9.66 1.27 6.43
N GLU A 25 8.88 2.10 5.73
CA GLU A 25 8.64 3.48 6.15
C GLU A 25 7.91 3.54 7.50
N LEU A 26 6.89 2.70 7.68
CA LEU A 26 6.15 2.56 8.94
C LEU A 26 7.08 2.25 10.10
N ALA A 27 8.03 1.31 9.92
CA ALA A 27 9.00 0.94 10.94
C ALA A 27 9.98 2.08 11.31
N THR A 28 10.25 3.00 10.38
CA THR A 28 11.14 4.15 10.61
C THR A 28 10.43 5.39 11.18
N ARG A 29 9.10 5.45 11.10
CA ARG A 29 8.31 6.59 11.57
C ARG A 29 8.19 6.60 13.09
N PHE A 30 8.67 7.69 13.71
CA PHE A 30 8.63 7.85 15.17
C PHE A 30 7.21 7.86 15.74
N ASP A 31 6.25 8.40 15.02
CA ASP A 31 4.84 8.47 15.40
C ASP A 31 4.12 7.11 15.36
N PHE A 32 4.68 6.13 14.65
CA PHE A 32 4.19 4.75 14.62
C PHE A 32 5.03 3.79 15.47
N LYS A 33 6.12 4.28 16.07
CA LYS A 33 7.01 3.48 16.92
C LYS A 33 6.27 3.01 18.17
N GLY A 34 6.17 1.69 18.33
CA GLY A 34 5.42 1.07 19.45
C GLY A 34 3.90 1.03 19.24
N SER A 35 3.40 1.43 18.07
CA SER A 35 1.99 1.28 17.71
C SER A 35 1.69 -0.11 17.16
N ALA A 36 0.48 -0.63 17.41
CA ALA A 36 -0.04 -1.85 16.78
C ALA A 36 -0.48 -1.65 15.31
N ALA A 37 0.25 -0.82 14.55
CA ALA A 37 -0.04 -0.57 13.14
C ALA A 37 0.44 -1.73 12.26
N GLU A 38 -0.43 -2.22 11.38
CA GLU A 38 -0.16 -3.40 10.57
C GLU A 38 -0.66 -3.25 9.12
N ILE A 39 0.10 -3.79 8.18
CA ILE A 39 -0.24 -3.82 6.75
C ILE A 39 -0.19 -5.28 6.28
N ILE A 40 -1.36 -5.87 6.04
CA ILE A 40 -1.52 -7.26 5.57
C ILE A 40 -1.94 -7.24 4.10
N TYR A 41 -1.33 -8.12 3.30
CA TYR A 41 -1.70 -8.32 1.89
C TYR A 41 -1.99 -9.80 1.64
N GLU A 42 -3.24 -10.13 1.35
CA GLU A 42 -3.68 -11.50 1.12
C GLU A 42 -4.72 -11.55 0.02
N LYS A 43 -4.56 -12.48 -0.94
CA LYS A 43 -5.55 -12.76 -2.00
C LYS A 43 -6.10 -11.48 -2.67
N ASP A 44 -5.20 -10.56 -3.02
CA ASP A 44 -5.55 -9.26 -3.64
C ASP A 44 -6.31 -8.28 -2.73
N LYS A 45 -6.27 -8.47 -1.41
CA LYS A 45 -6.83 -7.57 -0.39
C LYS A 45 -5.75 -7.01 0.50
N ILE A 46 -5.76 -5.67 0.66
CA ILE A 46 -4.89 -4.96 1.60
C ILE A 46 -5.71 -4.62 2.85
N THR A 47 -5.27 -5.09 4.01
CA THR A 47 -5.88 -4.78 5.31
C THR A 47 -4.93 -3.90 6.12
N LEU A 48 -5.46 -2.78 6.62
CA LEU A 48 -4.73 -1.80 7.41
C LEU A 48 -5.30 -1.78 8.82
N THR A 49 -4.45 -2.02 9.82
CA THR A 49 -4.81 -1.97 11.24
C THR A 49 -4.04 -0.83 11.89
N ALA A 50 -4.70 -0.06 12.75
CA ALA A 50 -4.07 0.99 13.56
C ALA A 50 -4.87 1.23 14.85
N GLU A 51 -4.22 1.84 15.84
CA GLU A 51 -4.80 2.06 17.18
C GLU A 51 -5.90 3.14 17.20
N ASP A 52 -5.84 4.11 16.29
CA ASP A 52 -6.79 5.20 16.20
C ASP A 52 -6.99 5.67 14.75
N GLY A 53 -8.03 6.49 14.54
CA GLY A 53 -8.40 6.96 13.21
C GLY A 53 -7.39 7.91 12.56
N ASN A 54 -6.59 8.65 13.33
CA ASN A 54 -5.56 9.53 12.77
C ASN A 54 -4.38 8.72 12.26
N ARG A 55 -3.95 7.71 13.05
CA ARG A 55 -2.92 6.76 12.62
C ARG A 55 -3.38 5.92 11.43
N LEU A 56 -4.65 5.51 11.39
CA LEU A 56 -5.19 4.79 10.24
C LEU A 56 -5.16 5.65 8.97
N ARG A 57 -5.50 6.94 9.06
CA ARG A 57 -5.37 7.88 7.92
C ARG A 57 -3.93 8.01 7.47
N GLY A 58 -2.99 8.21 8.40
CA GLY A 58 -1.57 8.29 8.07
C GLY A 58 -1.04 7.01 7.41
N LEU A 59 -1.43 5.84 7.93
CA LEU A 59 -1.08 4.54 7.36
C LEU A 59 -1.62 4.39 5.93
N ARG A 60 -2.88 4.79 5.71
CA ARG A 60 -3.51 4.80 4.38
C ARG A 60 -2.76 5.70 3.40
N GLU A 61 -2.37 6.90 3.82
CA GLU A 61 -1.62 7.83 2.97
C GLU A 61 -0.24 7.29 2.58
N ILE A 62 0.48 6.65 3.52
CA ILE A 62 1.76 6.00 3.22
C ILE A 62 1.56 4.92 2.14
N VAL A 63 0.58 4.04 2.33
CA VAL A 63 0.31 2.93 1.39
C VAL A 63 -0.07 3.47 0.01
N ILE A 64 -1.00 4.43 -0.07
CA ILE A 64 -1.40 5.07 -1.33
C ILE A 64 -0.20 5.73 -2.01
N GLY A 65 0.61 6.47 -1.26
CA GLY A 65 1.80 7.13 -1.80
C GLY A 65 2.84 6.15 -2.35
N LYS A 66 2.98 4.96 -1.75
CA LYS A 66 3.88 3.92 -2.27
C LYS A 66 3.34 3.24 -3.52
N LEU A 67 2.04 2.95 -3.55
CA LEU A 67 1.37 2.36 -4.72
C LEU A 67 1.42 3.31 -5.92
N GLY A 68 1.08 4.59 -5.74
CA GLY A 68 1.15 5.58 -6.81
C GLY A 68 2.56 5.78 -7.38
N LYS A 69 3.60 5.74 -6.54
CA LYS A 69 5.01 5.80 -6.98
C LYS A 69 5.44 4.61 -7.84
N ARG A 70 4.68 3.50 -7.78
CA ARG A 70 4.91 2.26 -8.50
C ARG A 70 4.02 2.10 -9.73
N GLY A 71 3.30 3.16 -10.11
CA GLY A 71 2.39 3.14 -11.25
C GLY A 71 1.11 2.35 -10.99
N VAL A 72 0.82 2.00 -9.73
CA VAL A 72 -0.47 1.44 -9.35
C VAL A 72 -1.44 2.62 -9.17
N ASP A 73 -2.28 2.83 -10.18
CA ASP A 73 -3.34 3.83 -10.15
C ASP A 73 -4.43 3.41 -9.14
N LEU A 74 -5.01 4.39 -8.43
CA LEU A 74 -5.80 4.17 -7.21
C LEU A 74 -7.16 4.88 -7.24
#